data_AF-A0ABD3SSK1-F1
#
_entry.id   AF-A0ABD3SSK1-F1
#
_cell.length_a   1.000
_cell.length_b   1.000
_cell.length_c   1.000
_cell.angle_alpha   90.00
_cell.angle_beta   90.00
_cell.angle_gamma   90.00
#
_symmetry.space_group_name_H-M   'P 1'
#
loop_
_entity.id
_entity.type
_entity.pdbx_description
1 polymer ?
#
loop_
_entity_poly.entity_id
_entity_poly.type
_entity_poly.pdbx_seq_one_letter_code
_entity_poly.pdbx_strand_id
1 'polypeptide(L)'
;MRVSSLFAVAAIVTQCNGFLNLPFINQANPSLTQYAEAQENALLKIRLDIGQVETAQKGTPMITGNRIGIDGMVVELHGNQDAVYTHPKLPGADGPNPQLSTGAKTLELIKKGKFVDLTGTKYVNLEHGAWEFIWRRNAKAGAFICGFDVPEEVKRNGASIPKGRVYLTFPVWTEESLQELRERMVKAEEKAVEAMDRLKDETRMMGETFNPLMKAMHFRNACKAHEDIDYSGFKLYKAMPLQREMVHLKSGLYLCSLGTVWTKTDKLFANDHVLLGSAYVMASDEEMIEKKIVNERELEPVVFDGLRPFE
;
A
#
# COMPACT_ATOMS: atom_id res chain seq x y z
N MET A 1 27.77 19.05 1.53
CA MET A 1 27.22 18.17 2.58
C MET A 1 25.80 17.81 2.20
N ARG A 2 25.55 16.56 1.78
CA ARG A 2 24.20 16.09 1.42
C ARG A 2 23.52 15.62 2.71
N VAL A 3 22.48 16.34 3.12
CA VAL A 3 21.65 15.96 4.28
C VAL A 3 20.65 14.91 3.77
N SER A 4 20.82 13.67 4.22
CA SER A 4 19.88 12.57 4.00
C SER A 4 18.65 12.79 4.86
N SER A 5 17.60 13.42 4.31
CA SER A 5 16.30 13.55 4.96
C SER A 5 15.39 12.39 4.54
N LEU A 6 15.41 11.31 5.34
CA LEU A 6 14.38 10.27 5.36
C LEU A 6 13.04 10.85 5.86
N PHE A 7 11.96 10.14 5.52
CA PHE A 7 10.59 10.20 6.07
C PHE A 7 9.64 11.23 5.46
N ALA A 8 8.64 10.71 4.73
CA ALA A 8 7.23 11.12 4.88
C ALA A 8 6.20 10.30 4.07
N VAL A 9 6.53 9.56 2.99
CA VAL A 9 5.52 8.63 2.40
C VAL A 9 5.45 7.32 3.17
N ALA A 10 6.58 6.89 3.74
CA ALA A 10 6.63 5.76 4.66
C ALA A 10 6.03 6.11 6.04
N ALA A 11 5.34 7.25 6.22
CA ALA A 11 4.69 7.59 7.49
C ALA A 11 3.25 7.02 7.62
N ILE A 12 2.80 6.23 6.64
CA ILE A 12 1.74 5.22 6.85
C ILE A 12 2.37 3.83 7.09
N VAL A 13 3.70 3.72 7.09
CA VAL A 13 4.39 2.76 7.97
C VAL A 13 4.47 3.46 9.33
N THR A 14 3.34 3.40 10.04
CA THR A 14 3.21 3.59 11.50
C THR A 14 4.38 4.33 12.16
N GLN A 15 4.19 5.61 12.47
CA GLN A 15 4.93 6.28 13.56
C GLN A 15 4.54 5.65 14.92
N CYS A 16 4.79 4.35 15.08
CA CYS A 16 4.79 3.60 16.34
C CYS A 16 6.22 3.47 16.87
N ASN A 17 7.05 4.51 16.71
CA ASN A 17 8.38 4.55 17.33
C ASN A 17 8.33 4.73 18.86
N GLY A 18 7.13 4.84 19.46
CA GLY A 18 6.92 4.91 20.91
C GLY A 18 6.77 3.56 21.64
N PHE A 19 6.88 2.41 20.95
CA PHE A 19 6.61 1.08 21.55
C PHE A 19 7.81 0.10 21.57
N LEU A 20 9.01 0.55 21.22
CA LEU A 20 10.17 -0.32 21.00
C LEU A 20 11.10 -0.43 22.21
N ASN A 21 10.61 -0.95 23.35
CA ASN A 21 11.52 -1.56 24.35
C ASN A 21 10.79 -2.43 25.39
N LEU A 22 9.83 -3.26 24.97
CA LEU A 22 9.37 -4.37 25.80
C LEU A 22 9.75 -5.69 25.12
N PRO A 23 10.56 -6.55 25.75
CA PRO A 23 11.08 -7.80 25.16
C PRO A 23 10.00 -8.86 24.87
N PHE A 24 8.72 -8.55 25.13
CA PHE A 24 7.57 -9.45 24.93
C PHE A 24 6.78 -9.21 23.62
N ILE A 25 7.22 -8.29 22.75
CA ILE A 25 6.42 -7.78 21.62
C ILE A 25 6.68 -8.50 20.26
N ASN A 26 7.69 -9.36 20.16
CA ASN A 26 8.06 -10.00 18.87
C ASN A 26 7.42 -11.37 18.63
N GLN A 27 6.15 -11.54 19.01
CA GLN A 27 5.38 -12.75 18.67
C GLN A 27 4.53 -12.52 17.42
N ALA A 28 4.36 -13.54 16.59
CA ALA A 28 3.45 -13.51 15.45
C ALA A 28 1.98 -13.46 15.91
N ASN A 29 1.11 -12.94 15.06
CA ASN A 29 -0.32 -13.16 15.21
C ASN A 29 -0.63 -14.68 15.09
N PRO A 30 -1.28 -15.32 16.07
CA PRO A 30 -1.56 -16.76 16.01
C PRO A 30 -2.48 -17.17 14.85
N SER A 31 -3.30 -16.26 14.34
CA SER A 31 -4.21 -16.51 13.21
C SER A 31 -3.55 -16.29 11.84
N LEU A 32 -2.26 -15.97 11.80
CA LEU A 32 -1.57 -15.57 10.57
C LEU A 32 -1.59 -16.68 9.50
N THR A 33 -1.39 -17.94 9.90
CA THR A 33 -1.47 -19.09 8.98
C THR A 33 -2.88 -19.28 8.43
N GLN A 34 -3.90 -19.15 9.27
CA GLN A 34 -5.31 -19.27 8.86
C GLN A 34 -5.69 -18.18 7.86
N TYR A 35 -5.19 -16.97 8.06
CA TYR A 35 -5.37 -15.87 7.11
C TYR A 35 -4.73 -16.16 5.75
N ALA A 36 -3.55 -16.78 5.74
CA ALA A 36 -2.87 -17.16 4.51
C ALA A 36 -3.62 -18.28 3.77
N GLU A 37 -4.00 -19.34 4.49
CA GLU A 37 -4.81 -20.46 3.96
C GLU A 37 -6.10 -19.96 3.31
N ALA A 38 -6.77 -19.01 3.97
CA ALA A 38 -8.02 -18.46 3.47
C ALA A 38 -7.88 -17.75 2.11
N GLN A 39 -6.70 -17.29 1.70
CA GLN A 39 -6.53 -16.58 0.42
C GLN A 39 -6.30 -17.52 -0.78
N GLU A 40 -6.61 -18.81 -0.66
CA GLU A 40 -6.56 -19.73 -1.79
C GLU A 40 -7.44 -19.25 -2.96
N ASN A 41 -6.87 -19.23 -4.16
CA ASN A 41 -7.47 -18.77 -5.42
C ASN A 41 -7.97 -17.31 -5.37
N ALA A 42 -7.42 -16.48 -4.48
CA ALA A 42 -7.81 -15.08 -4.41
C ALA A 42 -7.18 -14.29 -5.56
N LEU A 43 -8.03 -13.61 -6.35
CA LEU A 43 -7.61 -12.83 -7.51
C LEU A 43 -7.56 -11.33 -7.20
N LEU A 44 -6.37 -10.74 -7.37
CA LEU A 44 -6.13 -9.33 -7.13
C LEU A 44 -5.77 -8.63 -8.43
N LYS A 45 -6.53 -7.59 -8.77
CA LYS A 45 -6.21 -6.69 -9.88
C LYS A 45 -5.38 -5.53 -9.36
N ILE A 46 -4.15 -5.43 -9.82
CA ILE A 46 -3.18 -4.44 -9.35
C ILE A 46 -2.88 -3.44 -10.47
N ARG A 47 -2.81 -2.17 -10.07
CA ARG A 47 -2.34 -1.05 -10.88
C ARG A 47 -1.14 -0.42 -10.19
N LEU A 48 -0.06 -0.20 -10.92
CA LEU A 48 1.13 0.46 -10.38
C LEU A 48 1.21 1.88 -10.92
N ASP A 49 1.60 2.82 -10.08
CA ASP A 49 1.82 4.21 -10.43
C ASP A 49 3.20 4.62 -9.95
N ILE A 50 4.18 4.49 -10.84
CA ILE A 50 5.60 4.69 -10.57
C ILE A 50 6.01 6.08 -11.03
N GLY A 51 6.73 6.83 -10.21
CA GLY A 51 7.22 8.16 -10.58
C GLY A 51 8.30 8.66 -9.63
N GLN A 52 8.98 9.74 -10.01
CA GLN A 52 9.93 10.36 -9.09
C GLN A 52 9.17 10.94 -7.90
N VAL A 53 9.43 10.40 -6.71
CA VAL A 53 8.95 10.95 -5.45
C VAL A 53 9.98 11.98 -5.00
N GLU A 54 9.72 13.25 -5.26
CA GLU A 54 10.51 14.34 -4.72
C GLU A 54 9.90 14.80 -3.41
N THR A 55 10.73 14.95 -2.38
CA THR A 55 10.29 15.56 -1.13
C THR A 55 10.10 17.05 -1.40
N ALA A 56 8.86 17.54 -1.38
CA ALA A 56 8.60 18.97 -1.44
C ALA A 56 9.27 19.66 -0.24
N GLN A 57 9.57 20.96 -0.34
CA GLN A 57 10.23 21.75 0.71
C GLN A 57 9.57 21.66 2.11
N LYS A 58 8.33 21.16 2.21
CA LYS A 58 7.58 20.94 3.46
C LYS A 58 7.64 19.51 4.00
N GLY A 59 8.55 18.67 3.51
CA GLY A 59 8.64 17.27 3.92
C GLY A 59 7.54 16.38 3.32
N THR A 60 6.49 16.95 2.71
CA THR A 60 5.49 16.15 2.00
C THR A 60 6.05 15.64 0.68
N PRO A 61 6.00 14.33 0.44
CA PRO A 61 6.43 13.73 -0.80
C PRO A 61 5.44 14.07 -1.91
N MET A 62 5.96 14.66 -2.98
CA MET A 62 5.21 14.94 -4.20
C MET A 62 5.78 14.10 -5.34
N ILE A 63 4.89 13.49 -6.11
CA ILE A 63 5.28 12.83 -7.35
C ILE A 63 5.39 13.92 -8.43
N THR A 64 6.59 14.23 -8.88
CA THR A 64 6.82 15.31 -9.85
C THR A 64 7.03 14.77 -11.27
N GLY A 65 6.34 15.40 -12.23
CA GLY A 65 6.62 15.47 -13.67
C GLY A 65 6.50 14.21 -14.53
N ASN A 66 6.89 13.04 -14.02
CA ASN A 66 7.23 11.86 -14.80
C ASN A 66 6.67 10.60 -14.15
N ARG A 67 5.67 9.96 -14.79
CA ARG A 67 4.95 8.81 -14.23
C ARG A 67 4.79 7.68 -15.25
N ILE A 68 4.86 6.44 -14.76
CA ILE A 68 4.51 5.21 -15.47
C ILE A 68 3.33 4.57 -14.74
N GLY A 69 2.14 4.71 -15.33
CA GLY A 69 0.99 3.89 -14.95
C GLY A 69 1.09 2.53 -15.63
N ILE A 70 1.17 1.46 -14.83
CA ILE A 70 1.09 0.07 -15.29
C ILE A 70 -0.27 -0.47 -14.87
N ASP A 71 -1.10 -0.76 -15.87
CA ASP A 71 -2.49 -1.16 -15.68
C ASP A 71 -2.72 -2.62 -16.07
N GLY A 72 -3.74 -3.22 -15.46
CA GLY A 72 -4.26 -4.52 -15.88
C GLY A 72 -3.44 -5.73 -15.43
N MET A 73 -2.58 -5.56 -14.44
CA MET A 73 -1.92 -6.68 -13.77
C MET A 73 -2.95 -7.47 -12.95
N VAL A 74 -2.96 -8.79 -13.09
CA VAL A 74 -3.82 -9.68 -12.29
C VAL A 74 -2.97 -10.78 -11.72
N VAL A 75 -3.05 -10.97 -10.41
CA VAL A 75 -2.32 -12.00 -9.67
C VAL A 75 -3.29 -12.91 -8.94
N GLU A 76 -2.92 -14.17 -8.82
CA GLU A 76 -3.63 -15.19 -8.06
C GLU A 76 -2.80 -15.63 -6.87
N LEU A 77 -3.43 -15.70 -5.70
CA LEU A 77 -2.82 -16.16 -4.47
C LEU A 77 -3.14 -17.63 -4.25
N HIS A 78 -2.11 -18.46 -4.04
CA HIS A 78 -2.24 -19.91 -3.83
C HIS A 78 -2.30 -20.29 -2.34
N GLY A 79 -2.98 -19.47 -1.52
CA GLY A 79 -3.20 -19.73 -0.11
C GLY A 79 -1.92 -19.97 0.70
N ASN A 80 -1.84 -21.08 1.44
CA ASN A 80 -0.71 -21.41 2.31
C ASN A 80 0.41 -22.21 1.63
N GLN A 81 0.36 -22.37 0.30
CA GLN A 81 1.38 -23.09 -0.45
C GLN A 81 2.70 -22.32 -0.46
N ASP A 82 3.76 -22.91 0.09
CA ASP A 82 5.10 -22.33 0.09
C ASP A 82 5.65 -22.18 -1.34
N ALA A 83 6.37 -21.09 -1.59
CA ALA A 83 7.03 -20.85 -2.88
C ALA A 83 8.29 -21.71 -3.02
N VAL A 84 8.17 -22.88 -3.67
CA VAL A 84 9.29 -23.85 -3.86
C VAL A 84 10.17 -23.53 -5.09
N TYR A 85 10.03 -22.34 -5.67
CA TYR A 85 10.78 -21.88 -6.84
C TYR A 85 11.72 -20.71 -6.47
N THR A 86 12.60 -20.33 -7.40
CA THR A 86 13.43 -19.13 -7.19
C THR A 86 12.52 -17.91 -7.15
N HIS A 87 12.56 -17.12 -6.07
CA HIS A 87 11.74 -15.93 -5.86
C HIS A 87 12.55 -14.81 -5.18
N PRO A 88 12.11 -13.54 -5.25
CA PRO A 88 12.78 -12.47 -4.55
C PRO A 88 12.69 -12.70 -3.04
N LYS A 89 13.77 -12.37 -2.32
CA LYS A 89 13.81 -12.44 -0.86
C LYS A 89 12.76 -11.49 -0.27
N LEU A 90 11.85 -12.01 0.52
CA LEU A 90 10.76 -11.22 1.09
C LEU A 90 11.19 -10.58 2.42
N PRO A 91 10.80 -9.32 2.69
CA PRO A 91 11.32 -8.57 3.84
C PRO A 91 10.92 -9.15 5.21
N GLY A 92 9.85 -9.93 5.30
CA GLY A 92 9.45 -10.65 6.50
C GLY A 92 10.23 -11.94 6.64
N ALA A 93 10.01 -12.88 5.73
CA ALA A 93 10.58 -14.23 5.74
C ALA A 93 12.12 -14.25 5.70
N ASP A 94 12.75 -13.39 4.90
CA ASP A 94 14.21 -13.23 4.82
C ASP A 94 14.73 -12.04 5.66
N GLY A 95 13.86 -11.48 6.48
CA GLY A 95 14.12 -10.31 7.30
C GLY A 95 14.80 -10.61 8.63
N PRO A 96 14.98 -9.58 9.47
CA PRO A 96 15.51 -9.75 10.83
C PRO A 96 14.53 -10.45 11.79
N ASN A 97 13.23 -10.51 11.45
CA ASN A 97 12.19 -11.10 12.30
C ASN A 97 11.28 -12.05 11.49
N PRO A 98 11.82 -13.18 11.00
CA PRO A 98 11.07 -14.13 10.16
C PRO A 98 9.85 -14.73 10.86
N GLN A 99 9.90 -14.85 12.19
CA GLN A 99 8.80 -15.38 13.00
C GLN A 99 7.52 -14.53 12.96
N LEU A 100 7.57 -13.30 12.44
CA LEU A 100 6.40 -12.43 12.28
C LEU A 100 5.71 -12.58 10.92
N SER A 101 6.31 -13.38 10.02
CA SER A 101 5.84 -13.61 8.66
C SER A 101 5.18 -14.98 8.52
N THR A 102 4.30 -15.12 7.53
CA THR A 102 3.80 -16.42 7.03
C THR A 102 4.87 -17.26 6.34
N GLY A 103 6.02 -16.66 6.00
CA GLY A 103 6.93 -17.22 5.00
C GLY A 103 6.49 -16.84 3.58
N ALA A 104 7.35 -17.12 2.60
CA ALA A 104 7.10 -16.86 1.19
C ALA A 104 6.09 -17.87 0.61
N LYS A 105 4.96 -17.35 0.16
CA LYS A 105 3.86 -18.10 -0.44
C LYS A 105 3.82 -17.92 -1.95
N THR A 106 3.28 -18.93 -2.62
CA THR A 106 3.18 -18.98 -4.08
C THR A 106 2.20 -17.92 -4.59
N LEU A 107 2.64 -17.15 -5.58
CA LEU A 107 1.85 -16.14 -6.30
C LEU A 107 1.99 -16.38 -7.79
N GLU A 108 0.87 -16.46 -8.51
CA GLU A 108 0.86 -16.61 -9.95
C GLU A 108 0.44 -15.31 -10.65
N LEU A 109 1.18 -14.94 -11.69
CA LEU A 109 0.86 -13.77 -12.52
C LEU A 109 -0.03 -14.20 -13.70
N ILE A 110 -1.34 -14.16 -13.50
CA ILE A 110 -2.33 -14.52 -14.52
C ILE A 110 -2.30 -13.57 -15.72
N LYS A 111 -2.14 -12.26 -15.45
CA LYS A 111 -2.09 -11.24 -16.51
C LYS A 111 -1.00 -10.23 -16.25
N LYS A 112 -0.12 -10.07 -17.24
CA LYS A 112 0.94 -9.06 -17.23
C LYS A 112 0.35 -7.65 -17.26
N GLY A 113 0.91 -6.77 -16.43
CA GLY A 113 0.63 -5.34 -16.49
C GLY A 113 1.12 -4.73 -17.79
N LYS A 114 0.47 -3.67 -18.25
CA LYS A 114 0.86 -2.95 -19.47
C LYS A 114 0.85 -1.44 -19.27
N PHE A 115 1.65 -0.75 -20.06
CA PHE A 115 1.64 0.70 -20.17
C PHE A 115 1.67 1.12 -21.64
N VAL A 116 1.25 2.34 -21.95
CA VAL A 116 1.24 2.87 -23.32
C VAL A 116 2.35 3.90 -23.47
N ASP A 117 3.26 3.68 -24.41
CA ASP A 117 4.34 4.60 -24.79
C ASP A 117 4.09 5.17 -26.20
N LEU A 118 4.95 6.07 -26.69
CA LEU A 118 4.88 6.61 -28.05
C LEU A 118 4.95 5.52 -29.12
N THR A 119 5.57 4.38 -28.81
CA THR A 119 5.69 3.22 -29.72
C THR A 119 4.51 2.24 -29.60
N GLY A 120 3.50 2.53 -28.78
CA GLY A 120 2.35 1.67 -28.55
C GLY A 120 2.35 0.99 -27.17
N THR A 121 1.58 -0.10 -27.07
CA THR A 121 1.40 -0.83 -25.80
C THR A 121 2.62 -1.70 -25.50
N LYS A 122 3.23 -1.51 -24.33
CA LYS A 122 4.32 -2.34 -23.80
C LYS A 122 3.84 -3.11 -22.59
N TYR A 123 4.24 -4.37 -22.50
CA TYR A 123 3.96 -5.24 -21.36
C TYR A 123 5.14 -5.24 -20.40
N VAL A 124 4.85 -5.23 -19.10
CA VAL A 124 5.86 -5.29 -18.05
C VAL A 124 6.02 -6.75 -17.65
N ASN A 125 7.23 -7.27 -17.82
CA ASN A 125 7.57 -8.61 -17.36
C ASN A 125 7.95 -8.54 -15.88
N LEU A 126 7.11 -9.16 -15.05
CA LEU A 126 7.38 -9.43 -13.65
C LEU A 126 7.45 -10.94 -13.50
N GLU A 127 8.55 -11.45 -12.98
CA GLU A 127 8.83 -12.87 -12.87
C GLU A 127 8.91 -13.28 -11.40
N HIS A 128 8.80 -14.58 -11.16
CA HIS A 128 9.03 -15.18 -9.86
C HIS A 128 8.24 -14.54 -8.70
N GLY A 129 6.98 -14.19 -8.95
CA GLY A 129 6.14 -13.55 -7.95
C GLY A 129 6.03 -14.40 -6.68
N ALA A 130 6.13 -13.79 -5.50
CA ALA A 130 5.86 -14.43 -4.21
C ALA A 130 5.18 -13.44 -3.26
N TRP A 131 4.49 -13.92 -2.25
CA TRP A 131 3.80 -13.06 -1.29
C TRP A 131 3.92 -13.53 0.16
N GLU A 132 3.68 -12.63 1.11
CA GLU A 132 3.63 -12.95 2.53
C GLU A 132 2.68 -12.00 3.29
N PHE A 133 2.18 -12.44 4.43
CA PHE A 133 1.67 -11.54 5.46
C PHE A 133 2.73 -11.36 6.55
N ILE A 134 2.90 -10.12 7.02
CA ILE A 134 3.67 -9.80 8.22
C ILE A 134 2.72 -9.22 9.26
N TRP A 135 2.60 -9.86 10.41
CA TRP A 135 1.70 -9.40 11.47
C TRP A 135 2.21 -9.73 12.87
N ARG A 136 2.41 -8.69 13.68
CA ARG A 136 2.75 -8.82 15.09
C ARG A 136 1.53 -9.11 15.95
N ARG A 137 1.70 -9.89 17.01
CA ARG A 137 0.69 -10.12 18.03
C ARG A 137 0.22 -8.78 18.62
N ASN A 138 -1.09 -8.60 18.73
CA ASN A 138 -1.75 -7.39 19.24
C ASN A 138 -1.61 -6.13 18.36
N ALA A 139 -0.91 -6.18 17.22
CA ALA A 139 -0.92 -5.07 16.29
C ALA A 139 -2.28 -4.98 15.61
N LYS A 140 -2.84 -3.76 15.54
CA LYS A 140 -4.14 -3.50 14.91
C LYS A 140 -4.13 -3.70 13.39
N ALA A 141 -2.97 -3.55 12.76
CA ALA A 141 -2.78 -3.80 11.34
C ALA A 141 -1.60 -4.73 11.10
N GLY A 142 -1.72 -5.51 10.02
CA GLY A 142 -0.64 -6.25 9.38
C GLY A 142 -0.22 -5.60 8.07
N ALA A 143 0.73 -6.24 7.39
CA ALA A 143 1.14 -5.89 6.05
C ALA A 143 1.02 -7.10 5.13
N PHE A 144 0.40 -6.90 3.97
CA PHE A 144 0.43 -7.83 2.84
C PHE A 144 1.50 -7.37 1.87
N ILE A 145 2.42 -8.26 1.52
CA ILE A 145 3.56 -7.93 0.67
C ILE A 145 3.61 -8.89 -0.51
N CYS A 146 3.77 -8.35 -1.71
CA CYS A 146 4.12 -9.11 -2.91
C CYS A 146 5.51 -8.71 -3.38
N GLY A 147 6.37 -9.67 -3.69
CA GLY A 147 7.66 -9.45 -4.32
C GLY A 147 7.67 -9.99 -5.75
N PHE A 148 8.34 -9.28 -6.65
CA PHE A 148 8.57 -9.71 -8.03
C PHE A 148 10.02 -9.44 -8.44
N ASP A 149 10.55 -10.28 -9.33
CA ASP A 149 11.79 -10.01 -10.05
C ASP A 149 11.49 -9.29 -11.37
N VAL A 150 12.27 -8.25 -11.63
CA VAL A 150 12.21 -7.43 -12.84
C VAL A 150 13.46 -7.74 -13.66
N PRO A 151 13.36 -8.51 -14.76
CA PRO A 151 14.53 -8.98 -15.51
C PRO A 151 15.27 -7.85 -16.23
N GLU A 152 14.55 -6.81 -16.64
CA GLU A 152 15.05 -5.67 -17.40
C GLU A 152 14.47 -4.36 -16.88
N GLU A 153 15.28 -3.30 -16.90
CA GLU A 153 14.83 -1.98 -16.47
C GLU A 153 13.71 -1.45 -17.37
N VAL A 154 12.58 -1.05 -16.77
CA VAL A 154 11.45 -0.47 -17.51
C VAL A 154 11.48 1.05 -17.37
N LYS A 155 11.65 1.76 -18.47
CA LYS A 155 11.74 3.22 -18.53
C LYS A 155 10.64 3.83 -19.37
N ARG A 156 10.08 4.95 -18.90
CA ARG A 156 9.18 5.83 -19.67
C ARG A 156 9.20 7.23 -19.07
N ASN A 157 9.38 8.23 -19.94
CA ASN A 157 9.32 9.65 -19.59
C ASN A 157 10.09 9.95 -18.29
N GLY A 158 11.35 9.53 -18.16
CA GLY A 158 12.17 9.83 -16.97
C GLY A 158 11.85 9.05 -15.68
N ALA A 159 10.73 8.33 -15.62
CA ALA A 159 10.48 7.35 -14.57
C ALA A 159 11.09 5.99 -14.97
N SER A 160 11.52 5.21 -13.97
CA SER A 160 12.20 3.93 -14.18
C SER A 160 11.85 2.93 -13.09
N ILE A 161 11.53 1.71 -13.47
CA ILE A 161 11.55 0.55 -12.57
C ILE A 161 12.90 -0.13 -12.76
N PRO A 162 13.78 -0.14 -11.74
CA PRO A 162 15.09 -0.73 -11.87
C PRO A 162 14.98 -2.24 -12.06
N LYS A 163 15.96 -2.80 -12.79
CA LYS A 163 16.18 -4.25 -12.83
C LYS A 163 16.45 -4.77 -11.41
N GLY A 164 15.87 -5.92 -11.07
CA GLY A 164 16.01 -6.56 -9.76
C GLY A 164 14.68 -6.70 -9.03
N ARG A 165 14.69 -6.60 -7.70
CA ARG A 165 13.52 -6.92 -6.88
C ARG A 165 12.61 -5.71 -6.70
N VAL A 166 11.32 -5.89 -6.91
CA VAL A 166 10.29 -4.89 -6.64
C VAL A 166 9.27 -5.48 -5.68
N TYR A 167 8.87 -4.67 -4.70
CA TYR A 167 7.94 -5.04 -3.66
C TYR A 167 6.73 -4.13 -3.67
N LEU A 168 5.57 -4.73 -3.51
CA LEU A 168 4.29 -4.08 -3.29
C LEU A 168 3.92 -4.31 -1.83
N THR A 169 3.49 -3.27 -1.12
CA THR A 169 3.07 -3.40 0.28
C THR A 169 1.73 -2.71 0.49
N PHE A 170 0.81 -3.45 1.08
CA PHE A 170 -0.54 -3.00 1.37
C PHE A 170 -0.85 -3.24 2.86
N PRO A 171 -1.35 -2.23 3.59
CA PRO A 171 -1.86 -2.43 4.94
C PRO A 171 -3.06 -3.39 4.96
N VAL A 172 -3.13 -4.24 5.99
CA VAL A 172 -4.21 -5.21 6.19
C VAL A 172 -4.80 -5.01 7.58
N TRP A 173 -6.12 -5.10 7.67
CA TRP A 173 -6.89 -4.95 8.91
C TRP A 173 -7.83 -6.11 9.10
N THR A 174 -8.11 -6.46 10.35
CA THR A 174 -9.30 -7.28 10.67
C THR A 174 -10.52 -6.37 10.78
N GLU A 175 -11.71 -6.93 10.60
CA GLU A 175 -12.98 -6.21 10.82
C GLU A 175 -13.03 -5.48 12.18
N GLU A 176 -12.68 -6.20 13.25
CA GLU A 176 -12.65 -5.67 14.62
C GLU A 176 -11.68 -4.49 14.76
N SER A 177 -10.46 -4.64 14.24
CA SER A 177 -9.45 -3.59 14.31
C SER A 177 -9.86 -2.33 13.55
N LEU A 178 -10.57 -2.52 12.43
CA LEU A 178 -11.09 -1.44 11.60
C LEU A 178 -12.22 -0.70 12.31
N GLN A 179 -13.13 -1.43 12.96
CA GLN A 179 -14.21 -0.84 13.75
C GLN A 179 -13.67 -0.02 14.91
N GLU A 180 -12.75 -0.56 15.70
CA GLU A 180 -12.12 0.19 16.79
C GLU A 180 -11.44 1.47 16.30
N LEU A 181 -10.79 1.42 15.13
CA LEU A 181 -10.09 2.58 14.60
C LEU A 181 -11.06 3.63 14.08
N ARG A 182 -12.20 3.23 13.51
CA ARG A 182 -13.30 4.14 13.14
C ARG A 182 -13.89 4.83 14.36
N GLU A 183 -14.13 4.11 15.45
CA GLU A 183 -14.64 4.71 16.68
C GLU A 183 -13.66 5.74 17.24
N ARG A 184 -12.35 5.48 17.16
CA ARG A 184 -11.32 6.44 17.55
C ARG A 184 -11.28 7.65 16.62
N MET A 185 -11.45 7.44 15.31
CA MET A 185 -11.52 8.52 14.33
C MET A 185 -12.70 9.45 14.61
N VAL A 186 -13.90 8.91 14.84
CA VAL A 186 -15.09 9.70 15.17
C VAL A 186 -14.85 10.53 16.44
N LYS A 187 -14.34 9.91 17.51
CA LYS A 187 -14.00 10.63 18.76
C LYS A 187 -12.93 11.71 18.57
N ALA A 188 -11.95 11.48 17.69
CA ALA A 188 -10.92 12.46 17.38
C ALA A 188 -11.47 13.63 16.55
N GLU A 189 -12.36 13.32 15.61
CA GLU A 189 -13.05 14.32 14.77
C GLU A 189 -13.97 15.20 15.61
N GLU A 190 -14.80 14.62 16.48
CA GLU A 190 -15.66 15.37 17.42
C GLU A 190 -14.83 16.37 18.25
N LYS A 191 -13.74 15.91 18.86
CA LYS A 191 -12.83 16.78 19.64
C LYS A 191 -12.19 17.88 18.79
N ALA A 192 -11.82 17.57 17.55
CA ALA A 192 -11.23 18.54 16.64
C ALA A 192 -12.25 19.60 16.21
N VAL A 193 -13.51 19.21 15.95
CA VAL A 193 -14.59 20.13 15.62
C VAL A 193 -14.90 21.05 16.79
N GLU A 194 -15.05 20.52 18.01
CA GLU A 194 -15.27 21.32 19.22
C GLU A 194 -14.12 22.31 19.47
N ALA A 195 -12.86 21.88 19.29
CA ALA A 195 -11.70 22.76 19.41
C ALA A 195 -11.65 23.81 18.28
N MET A 196 -12.07 23.46 17.07
CA MET A 196 -12.13 24.37 15.93
C MET A 196 -13.19 25.45 16.13
N ASP A 197 -14.35 25.12 16.69
CA ASP A 197 -15.38 26.11 16.98
C ASP A 197 -14.98 27.03 18.13
N ARG A 198 -14.37 26.48 19.20
CA ARG A 198 -13.74 27.31 20.25
C ARG A 198 -12.68 28.26 19.69
N LEU A 199 -11.84 27.80 18.76
CA LEU A 199 -10.84 28.63 18.11
C LEU A 199 -11.48 29.80 17.33
N LYS A 200 -12.55 29.54 16.57
CA LYS A 200 -13.29 30.58 15.83
C LYS A 200 -13.92 31.59 16.78
N ASP A 201 -14.58 31.13 17.84
CA ASP A 201 -15.25 31.99 18.81
C ASP A 201 -14.26 32.90 19.54
N GLU A 202 -13.16 32.35 20.05
CA GLU A 202 -12.13 33.13 20.75
C GLU A 202 -11.44 34.13 19.81
N THR A 203 -11.22 33.74 18.55
CA THR A 203 -10.67 34.65 17.52
C THR A 203 -11.63 35.80 17.22
N ARG A 204 -12.94 35.53 17.17
CA ARG A 204 -13.99 36.55 17.00
C ARG A 204 -14.03 37.50 18.19
N MET A 205 -14.07 36.96 19.42
CA MET A 205 -14.10 37.75 20.66
C MET A 205 -12.86 38.62 20.83
N MET A 206 -11.68 38.15 20.40
CA MET A 206 -10.45 38.94 20.35
C MET A 206 -10.57 40.17 19.42
N GLY A 207 -11.29 40.04 18.31
CA GLY A 207 -11.55 41.13 17.37
C GLY A 207 -12.53 42.18 17.91
N GLU A 208 -13.56 41.74 18.63
CA GLU A 208 -14.64 42.58 19.16
C GLU A 208 -14.27 43.29 20.47
N THR A 209 -13.43 42.68 21.31
CA THR A 209 -13.14 43.20 22.66
C THR A 209 -12.13 44.34 22.63
N PHE A 210 -12.41 45.51 23.21
CA PHE A 210 -11.46 46.63 23.23
C PHE A 210 -10.40 46.54 24.34
N ASN A 211 -10.69 45.85 25.45
CA ASN A 211 -9.77 45.74 26.58
C ASN A 211 -8.54 44.89 26.23
N PRO A 212 -7.30 45.42 26.34
CA PRO A 212 -6.08 44.70 25.97
C PRO A 212 -5.86 43.40 26.75
N LEU A 213 -6.20 43.36 28.03
CA LEU A 213 -6.02 42.19 28.88
C LEU A 213 -6.98 41.06 28.47
N MET A 214 -8.22 41.43 28.15
CA MET A 214 -9.22 40.48 27.65
C MET A 214 -8.84 39.97 26.25
N LYS A 215 -8.31 40.83 25.36
CA LYS A 215 -7.75 40.38 24.07
C LYS A 215 -6.63 39.36 24.26
N ALA A 216 -5.70 39.60 25.19
CA ALA A 216 -4.62 38.67 25.48
C ALA A 216 -5.14 37.33 26.02
N MET A 217 -6.21 37.37 26.84
CA MET A 217 -6.88 36.15 27.32
C MET A 217 -7.53 35.37 26.17
N HIS A 218 -8.31 36.04 25.30
CA HIS A 218 -8.91 35.42 24.11
C HIS A 218 -7.86 34.83 23.17
N PHE A 219 -6.74 35.55 22.95
CA PHE A 219 -5.61 35.05 22.18
C PHE A 219 -5.03 33.76 22.78
N ARG A 220 -4.79 33.73 24.10
CA ARG A 220 -4.30 32.52 24.79
C ARG A 220 -5.27 31.35 24.64
N ASN A 221 -6.57 31.59 24.77
CA ASN A 221 -7.60 30.56 24.60
C ASN A 221 -7.64 30.04 23.16
N ALA A 222 -7.50 30.92 22.17
CA ALA A 222 -7.37 30.55 20.76
C ALA A 222 -6.13 29.67 20.53
N CYS A 223 -4.97 30.03 21.07
CA CYS A 223 -3.76 29.18 20.99
C CYS A 223 -3.99 27.80 21.62
N LYS A 224 -4.60 27.73 22.80
CA LYS A 224 -4.92 26.46 23.46
C LYS A 224 -5.89 25.61 22.60
N ALA A 225 -6.91 26.23 22.02
CA ALA A 225 -7.83 25.54 21.12
C ALA A 225 -7.11 25.01 19.87
N HIS A 226 -6.13 25.75 19.35
CA HIS A 226 -5.28 25.29 18.25
C HIS A 226 -4.42 24.08 18.64
N GLU A 227 -3.81 24.10 19.82
CA GLU A 227 -3.09 22.95 20.38
C GLU A 227 -4.01 21.73 20.56
N ASP A 228 -5.23 21.93 21.07
CA ASP A 228 -6.23 20.86 21.22
C ASP A 228 -6.55 20.21 19.86
N ILE A 229 -6.62 20.99 18.76
CA ILE A 229 -6.79 20.45 17.41
C ILE A 229 -5.58 19.58 17.01
N ASP A 230 -4.36 20.05 17.26
CA ASP A 230 -3.15 19.31 16.92
C ASP A 230 -3.01 18.02 17.74
N TYR A 231 -3.39 18.04 19.03
CA TYR A 231 -3.34 16.88 19.92
C TYR A 231 -4.54 15.94 19.79
N SER A 232 -5.61 16.33 19.10
CA SER A 232 -6.77 15.46 18.86
C SER A 232 -6.41 14.18 18.08
N GLY A 233 -5.30 14.20 17.33
CA GLY A 233 -4.93 13.13 16.40
C GLY A 233 -5.77 13.11 15.11
N PHE A 234 -6.71 14.04 14.92
CA PHE A 234 -7.60 14.09 13.76
C PHE A 234 -6.83 14.12 12.43
N LYS A 235 -5.73 14.88 12.34
CA LYS A 235 -4.88 14.93 11.14
C LYS A 235 -4.28 13.55 10.78
N LEU A 236 -3.96 12.72 11.77
CA LEU A 236 -3.43 11.37 11.54
C LEU A 236 -4.51 10.44 10.98
N TYR A 237 -5.74 10.56 11.49
CA TYR A 237 -6.87 9.76 11.01
C TYR A 237 -7.39 10.20 9.65
N LYS A 238 -7.21 11.46 9.24
CA LYS A 238 -7.58 11.93 7.90
C LYS A 238 -6.82 11.21 6.77
N ALA A 239 -5.63 10.68 7.06
CA ALA A 239 -4.86 9.88 6.13
C ALA A 239 -5.30 8.39 6.11
N MET A 240 -6.28 8.02 6.93
CA MET A 240 -6.80 6.65 6.98
C MET A 240 -7.64 6.36 5.73
N PRO A 241 -7.48 5.18 5.11
CA PRO A 241 -8.34 4.73 4.04
C PRO A 241 -9.81 4.64 4.46
N LEU A 242 -10.70 5.17 3.62
CA LEU A 242 -12.15 5.06 3.79
C LEU A 242 -12.62 3.63 3.50
N GLN A 243 -13.83 3.26 3.94
CA GLN A 243 -14.38 1.92 3.68
C GLN A 243 -14.43 1.57 2.19
N ARG A 244 -14.77 2.55 1.34
CA ARG A 244 -14.79 2.41 -0.13
C ARG A 244 -13.40 2.17 -0.74
N GLU A 245 -12.35 2.43 0.03
CA GLU A 245 -10.94 2.23 -0.34
C GLU A 245 -10.39 0.93 0.24
N MET A 246 -11.25 0.02 0.71
CA MET A 246 -10.87 -1.30 1.19
C MET A 246 -11.33 -2.38 0.23
N VAL A 247 -10.46 -3.38 0.04
CA VAL A 247 -10.74 -4.61 -0.69
C VAL A 247 -10.99 -5.71 0.34
N HIS A 248 -12.16 -6.34 0.28
CA HIS A 248 -12.51 -7.44 1.17
C HIS A 248 -11.76 -8.71 0.74
N LEU A 249 -10.95 -9.24 1.66
CA LEU A 249 -10.27 -10.52 1.53
C LEU A 249 -11.06 -11.60 2.28
N LYS A 250 -10.73 -12.87 2.04
CA LYS A 250 -11.35 -13.99 2.76
C LYS A 250 -10.97 -13.94 4.26
N SER A 251 -11.80 -14.54 5.11
CA SER A 251 -11.65 -14.57 6.59
C SER A 251 -11.71 -13.22 7.30
N GLY A 252 -12.58 -12.31 6.84
CA GLY A 252 -12.86 -11.03 7.53
C GLY A 252 -11.68 -10.06 7.51
N LEU A 253 -10.78 -10.21 6.52
CA LEU A 253 -9.65 -9.33 6.31
C LEU A 253 -10.00 -8.22 5.33
N TYR A 254 -9.47 -7.04 5.59
CA TYR A 254 -9.64 -5.85 4.76
C TYR A 254 -8.26 -5.35 4.32
N LEU A 255 -8.01 -5.40 3.03
CA LEU A 255 -6.80 -4.90 2.39
C LEU A 255 -7.01 -3.45 1.96
N CYS A 256 -6.10 -2.56 2.32
CA CYS A 256 -6.14 -1.19 1.82
C CYS A 256 -5.92 -1.18 0.31
N SER A 257 -6.82 -0.54 -0.44
CA SER A 257 -6.70 -0.42 -1.91
C SER A 257 -5.45 0.34 -2.31
N LEU A 258 -4.97 1.27 -1.50
CA LEU A 258 -3.72 2.00 -1.72
C LEU A 258 -2.56 1.36 -0.96
N GLY A 259 -1.52 1.02 -1.69
CA GLY A 259 -0.25 0.53 -1.19
C GLY A 259 0.94 1.30 -1.76
N THR A 260 2.13 0.82 -1.44
CA THR A 260 3.41 1.41 -1.89
C THR A 260 4.18 0.44 -2.78
N VAL A 261 4.87 0.98 -3.78
CA VAL A 261 5.85 0.25 -4.58
C VAL A 261 7.25 0.69 -4.19
N TRP A 262 8.12 -0.26 -3.83
CA TRP A 262 9.49 0.03 -3.46
C TRP A 262 10.44 -1.06 -3.94
N THR A 263 11.73 -0.75 -3.98
CA THR A 263 12.80 -1.68 -4.33
C THR A 263 13.88 -1.66 -3.25
N LYS A 264 14.70 -2.71 -3.21
CA LYS A 264 15.85 -2.80 -2.32
C LYS A 264 17.11 -2.77 -3.18
N THR A 265 17.99 -1.80 -2.92
CA THR A 265 19.28 -1.77 -3.61
C THR A 265 20.28 -2.65 -2.88
N ASP A 266 20.90 -3.60 -3.60
CA ASP A 266 21.92 -4.51 -3.06
C ASP A 266 23.29 -3.81 -2.93
N LYS A 267 23.33 -2.63 -2.30
CA LYS A 267 24.60 -1.95 -2.02
C LYS A 267 25.28 -2.63 -0.83
N LEU A 268 26.58 -2.94 -0.97
CA LEU A 268 27.40 -3.74 -0.05
C LEU A 268 27.35 -3.29 1.43
N PHE A 269 26.99 -2.04 1.70
CA PHE A 269 27.00 -1.45 3.05
C PHE A 269 25.69 -0.76 3.46
N ALA A 270 24.65 -0.78 2.62
CA ALA A 270 23.38 -0.14 2.92
C ALA A 270 22.24 -0.82 2.17
N ASN A 271 21.37 -1.50 2.93
CA ASN A 271 20.09 -2.00 2.45
C ASN A 271 19.10 -0.84 2.31
N ASP A 272 19.37 0.09 1.40
CA ASP A 272 18.50 1.24 1.18
C ASP A 272 17.22 0.78 0.47
N HIS A 273 16.10 1.02 1.13
CA HIS A 273 14.77 0.90 0.55
C HIS A 273 14.49 2.17 -0.27
N VAL A 274 14.21 2.00 -1.55
CA VAL A 274 13.88 3.11 -2.45
C VAL A 274 12.41 3.03 -2.81
N LEU A 275 11.63 4.03 -2.41
CA LEU A 275 10.24 4.15 -2.81
C LEU A 275 10.16 4.56 -4.27
N LEU A 276 9.44 3.77 -5.07
CA LEU A 276 9.25 3.97 -6.50
C LEU A 276 7.90 4.61 -6.83
N GLY A 277 6.89 4.44 -5.97
CA GLY A 277 5.56 5.00 -6.20
C GLY A 277 4.48 4.32 -5.38
N SER A 278 3.28 4.26 -5.94
CA SER A 278 2.07 3.73 -5.30
C SER A 278 1.51 2.55 -6.06
N ALA A 279 0.86 1.64 -5.34
CA ALA A 279 0.13 0.52 -5.91
C ALA A 279 -1.36 0.65 -5.56
N TYR A 280 -2.23 0.32 -6.49
CA TYR A 280 -3.67 0.28 -6.29
C TYR A 280 -4.15 -1.14 -6.50
N VAL A 281 -4.85 -1.71 -5.53
CA VAL A 281 -5.44 -3.05 -5.60
C VAL A 281 -6.96 -2.96 -5.63
N MET A 282 -7.57 -3.79 -6.45
CA MET A 282 -9.02 -3.98 -6.56
C MET A 282 -9.30 -5.49 -6.50
N ALA A 283 -10.42 -5.87 -5.91
CA ALA A 283 -10.95 -7.22 -6.09
C ALA A 283 -11.17 -7.46 -7.59
N SER A 284 -10.75 -8.61 -8.09
CA SER A 284 -11.14 -9.06 -9.42
C SER A 284 -12.39 -9.91 -9.28
N ASP A 285 -13.50 -9.49 -9.89
CA ASP A 285 -14.67 -10.36 -9.98
C ASP A 285 -14.34 -11.59 -10.83
N GLU A 286 -14.52 -12.78 -10.27
CA GLU A 286 -14.22 -14.09 -10.89
C GLU A 286 -14.92 -14.24 -12.26
N GLU A 287 -16.15 -13.71 -12.41
CA GLU A 287 -16.93 -13.78 -13.65
C GLU A 287 -16.25 -13.13 -14.88
N MET A 288 -15.37 -12.14 -14.68
CA MET A 288 -14.70 -11.47 -15.80
C MET A 288 -13.50 -12.26 -16.35
N ILE A 289 -12.94 -13.19 -15.57
CA ILE A 289 -11.77 -13.97 -16.00
C ILE A 289 -12.22 -15.21 -16.78
N GLU A 290 -13.24 -15.93 -16.31
CA GLU A 290 -13.77 -17.10 -17.04
C GLU A 290 -14.24 -16.74 -18.45
N LYS A 291 -15.00 -15.64 -18.60
CA LYS A 291 -15.42 -15.14 -19.92
C LYS A 291 -14.27 -14.75 -20.84
N LYS A 292 -13.09 -14.43 -20.29
CA LYS A 292 -11.92 -14.01 -21.08
C LYS A 292 -11.01 -15.19 -21.45
N ILE A 293 -10.85 -16.17 -20.56
CA ILE A 293 -10.08 -17.40 -20.84
C ILE A 293 -10.80 -18.27 -21.87
N VAL A 294 -12.14 -18.34 -21.80
CA VAL A 294 -12.94 -19.06 -22.82
C VAL A 294 -12.79 -18.39 -24.19
N ASN A 295 -12.84 -17.06 -24.26
CA ASN A 295 -12.66 -16.31 -25.52
C ASN A 295 -11.26 -16.47 -26.15
N GLU A 296 -10.20 -16.57 -25.33
CA GLU A 296 -8.84 -16.75 -25.85
C GLU A 296 -8.55 -18.19 -26.31
N ARG A 297 -9.27 -19.19 -25.76
CA ARG A 297 -9.18 -20.59 -26.21
C ARG A 297 -10.00 -20.88 -27.47
N GLU A 298 -11.06 -20.12 -27.74
CA GLU A 298 -11.91 -20.30 -28.93
C GLU A 298 -11.38 -19.61 -30.20
N LEU A 299 -10.28 -18.86 -30.11
CA LEU A 299 -9.66 -18.15 -31.23
C LEU A 299 -8.35 -18.79 -31.72
N GLU A 300 -8.17 -20.11 -31.57
CA GLU A 300 -7.26 -20.80 -32.47
C GLU A 300 -7.90 -20.80 -33.86
N PRO A 301 -7.31 -20.14 -34.87
CA PRO A 301 -7.84 -20.20 -36.22
C PRO A 301 -7.80 -21.66 -36.64
N VAL A 302 -8.97 -22.27 -36.84
CA VAL A 302 -9.09 -23.57 -37.50
C VAL A 302 -8.38 -23.42 -38.84
N VAL A 303 -7.18 -23.99 -38.94
CA VAL A 303 -6.45 -24.08 -40.19
C VAL A 303 -7.33 -24.92 -41.10
N PHE A 304 -7.98 -24.25 -42.04
CA PHE A 304 -8.82 -24.89 -43.04
C PHE A 304 -7.87 -25.62 -43.99
N ASP A 305 -7.50 -26.85 -43.64
CA ASP A 305 -6.70 -27.71 -44.49
C ASP A 305 -7.48 -27.91 -45.80
N GLY A 306 -6.85 -27.48 -46.88
CA GLY A 306 -7.47 -27.22 -48.17
C GLY A 306 -8.39 -28.35 -48.64
N LEU A 307 -9.58 -27.92 -49.10
CA LEU A 307 -10.42 -28.69 -50.00
C LEU A 307 -9.55 -29.31 -51.10
N ARG A 308 -9.48 -30.64 -51.13
CA ARG A 308 -8.92 -31.37 -52.27
C ARG A 308 -9.79 -31.07 -53.49
N PRO A 309 -9.20 -30.78 -54.66
CA PRO A 309 -9.97 -30.73 -55.89
C PRO A 309 -10.56 -32.12 -56.15
N PHE A 310 -11.86 -32.18 -56.42
CA PHE A 310 -12.48 -33.39 -56.96
C PHE A 310 -11.95 -33.61 -58.38
N GLU A 311 -11.53 -34.85 -58.66
CA GLU A 311 -11.12 -35.36 -59.98
C GLU A 311 -12.23 -35.27 -61.03
#